data_AF-A0A224YC08-F1
#
_entry.id   AF-A0A224YC08-F1
#
_cell.length_a   1.000
_cell.length_b   1.000
_cell.length_c   1.000
_cell.angle_alpha   90.00
_cell.angle_beta   90.00
_cell.angle_gamma   90.00
#
_symmetry.space_group_name_H-M   'P 1'
#
loop_
_entity.id
_entity.type
_entity.pdbx_description
1 polymer ?
#
loop_
_entity_poly.entity_id
_entity_poly.type
_entity_poly.pdbx_seq_one_letter_code
_entity_poly.pdbx_strand_id
1 'polypeptide(L)'
;MKLLRFPFFLCYIRVSSITIMATGTPIMPATSRETLYLAGYSSKLYIRNVECVLSRYLFHQGDWVTRSLIYVFAIRQKPWRGQSTAFKVKWPKYAALLQVDPPHYLKHNVWAKTEYVVRNYDSQSLVLSDLKDIPSLCSLWVTKQHLFNIPKTTNRTFYELCPDPVYTSFDICD
;
A
#
# COMPACT_ATOMS: atom_id res chain seq x y z
N MET A 1 32.78 -43.43 57.06
CA MET A 1 32.83 -43.38 55.57
C MET A 1 31.79 -42.38 55.09
N LYS A 2 32.21 -41.21 54.59
CA LYS A 2 31.31 -40.14 54.09
C LYS A 2 31.18 -40.31 52.57
N LEU A 3 29.96 -40.59 52.09
CA LEU A 3 29.61 -40.67 50.67
C LEU A 3 29.37 -39.26 50.13
N LEU A 4 30.30 -38.78 49.29
CA LEU A 4 30.17 -37.54 48.52
C LEU A 4 29.24 -37.79 47.32
N ARG A 5 28.07 -37.14 47.31
CA ARG A 5 27.16 -37.11 46.16
C ARG A 5 27.57 -35.98 45.22
N PHE A 6 27.96 -36.35 43.99
CA PHE A 6 28.17 -35.41 42.88
C PHE A 6 26.81 -34.97 42.30
N PRO A 7 26.55 -33.67 42.09
CA PRO A 7 25.38 -33.22 41.37
C PRO A 7 25.63 -33.34 39.86
N PHE A 8 24.78 -34.12 39.18
CA PHE A 8 24.69 -34.15 37.72
C PHE A 8 24.22 -32.77 37.22
N PHE A 9 25.13 -31.99 36.64
CA PHE A 9 24.78 -30.80 35.86
C PHE A 9 24.19 -31.25 34.52
N LEU A 10 22.86 -31.23 34.43
CA LEU A 10 22.12 -31.36 33.17
C LEU A 10 22.33 -30.08 32.33
N CYS A 11 23.29 -30.13 31.40
CA CYS A 11 23.41 -29.14 30.33
C CYS A 11 22.21 -29.27 29.38
N TYR A 12 21.18 -28.46 29.58
CA TYR A 12 20.13 -28.27 28.58
C TYR A 12 20.71 -27.50 27.38
N ILE A 13 21.02 -28.23 26.30
CA ILE A 13 21.31 -27.63 25.00
C ILE A 13 20.00 -27.01 24.50
N ARG A 14 19.84 -25.69 24.67
CA ARG A 14 18.77 -24.95 24.00
C ARG A 14 19.10 -24.92 22.51
N VAL A 15 18.47 -25.82 21.76
CA VAL A 15 18.40 -25.72 20.30
C VAL A 15 17.60 -24.46 19.99
N SER A 16 18.30 -23.35 19.79
CA SER A 16 17.71 -22.13 19.24
C SER A 16 17.29 -22.42 17.81
N SER A 17 16.01 -22.64 17.59
CA SER A 17 15.42 -22.75 16.27
C SER A 17 15.75 -21.47 15.50
N ILE A 18 16.68 -21.56 14.55
CA ILE A 18 16.91 -20.51 13.57
C ILE A 18 15.63 -20.47 12.74
N THR A 19 14.76 -19.51 13.01
CA THR A 19 13.67 -19.16 12.11
C THR A 19 14.32 -18.63 10.83
N ILE A 20 14.41 -19.51 9.84
CA ILE A 20 14.78 -19.14 8.48
C ILE A 20 13.70 -18.15 8.03
N MET A 21 14.02 -16.85 8.03
CA MET A 21 13.18 -15.85 7.38
C MET A 21 13.11 -16.25 5.91
N ALA A 22 11.96 -16.77 5.49
CA ALA A 22 11.72 -17.04 4.08
C ALA A 22 11.87 -15.72 3.30
N THR A 23 13.00 -15.56 2.61
CA THR A 23 13.29 -14.42 1.74
C THR A 23 12.52 -14.57 0.43
N GLY A 24 11.19 -14.55 0.50
CA GLY A 24 10.35 -14.42 -0.67
C GLY A 24 10.42 -12.97 -1.19
N THR A 25 10.54 -12.79 -2.50
CA THR A 25 10.30 -11.47 -3.11
C THR A 25 8.89 -10.99 -2.74
N PRO A 26 8.73 -9.74 -2.26
CA PRO A 26 7.43 -9.23 -1.85
C PRO A 26 6.43 -9.27 -3.00
N ILE A 27 5.16 -9.50 -2.66
CA ILE A 27 4.05 -9.53 -3.63
C ILE A 27 3.70 -8.09 -3.97
N MET A 28 3.67 -7.72 -5.26
CA MET A 28 3.30 -6.37 -5.68
C MET A 28 1.84 -6.06 -5.29
N PRO A 29 1.58 -5.06 -4.42
CA PRO A 29 0.23 -4.80 -3.91
C PRO A 29 -0.79 -4.44 -4.98
N ALA A 30 -0.38 -3.66 -5.99
CA ALA A 30 -1.27 -3.21 -7.08
C ALA A 30 -1.92 -4.40 -7.82
N THR A 31 -1.18 -5.48 -8.02
CA THR A 31 -1.66 -6.69 -8.70
C THR A 31 -2.12 -7.79 -7.75
N SER A 32 -2.15 -7.52 -6.44
CA SER A 32 -2.60 -8.47 -5.42
C SER A 32 -4.13 -8.46 -5.23
N ARG A 33 -4.65 -9.45 -4.50
CA ARG A 33 -6.08 -9.53 -4.14
C ARG A 33 -6.48 -8.64 -2.96
N GLU A 34 -5.49 -8.11 -2.23
CA GLU A 34 -5.75 -7.29 -1.05
C GLU A 34 -6.39 -5.96 -1.41
N THR A 35 -7.20 -5.42 -0.50
CA THR A 35 -7.72 -4.04 -0.63
C THR A 35 -6.62 -3.07 -0.23
N LEU A 36 -6.41 -2.05 -1.05
CA LEU A 36 -5.44 -0.99 -0.81
C LEU A 36 -6.17 0.28 -0.38
N TYR A 37 -5.68 0.94 0.64
CA TYR A 37 -6.21 2.18 1.19
C TYR A 37 -5.18 3.28 0.94
N LEU A 38 -5.61 4.43 0.45
CA LEU A 38 -4.75 5.58 0.25
C LEU A 38 -4.39 6.14 1.62
N ALA A 39 -3.20 5.85 2.15
CA ALA A 39 -2.75 6.30 3.48
C ALA A 39 -2.08 7.67 3.46
N GLY A 40 -1.59 8.11 2.29
CA GLY A 40 -1.01 9.43 2.14
C GLY A 40 -0.80 9.84 0.69
N TYR A 41 -0.60 11.13 0.46
CA TYR A 41 -0.37 11.70 -0.86
C TYR A 41 0.35 13.05 -0.77
N SER A 42 0.92 13.51 -1.88
CA SER A 42 1.44 14.89 -1.99
C SER A 42 0.30 15.90 -1.95
N SER A 43 0.38 16.95 -1.13
CA SER A 43 -0.70 17.93 -0.89
C SER A 43 -1.39 18.48 -2.16
N LYS A 44 -0.65 18.63 -3.28
CA LYS A 44 -1.20 19.07 -4.58
C LYS A 44 -2.20 18.09 -5.21
N LEU A 45 -2.23 16.83 -4.77
CA LEU A 45 -3.22 15.83 -5.16
C LEU A 45 -4.51 15.90 -4.33
N TYR A 46 -4.62 16.85 -3.39
CA TYR A 46 -5.81 17.03 -2.58
C TYR A 46 -7.04 17.32 -3.45
N ILE A 47 -8.08 16.49 -3.30
CA ILE A 47 -9.39 16.73 -3.91
C ILE A 47 -10.37 17.07 -2.78
N ARG A 48 -10.92 18.28 -2.84
CA ARG A 48 -11.84 18.76 -1.81
C ARG A 48 -13.04 17.82 -1.66
N ASN A 49 -13.41 17.54 -0.41
CA ASN A 49 -14.55 16.69 -0.03
C ASN A 49 -14.42 15.22 -0.45
N VAL A 50 -13.26 14.75 -0.93
CA VAL A 50 -13.04 13.33 -1.24
C VAL A 50 -12.37 12.66 -0.06
N GLU A 51 -13.02 11.63 0.48
CA GLU A 51 -12.56 10.88 1.65
C GLU A 51 -12.66 9.37 1.39
N CYS A 52 -12.09 8.58 2.30
CA CYS A 52 -12.21 7.11 2.30
C CYS A 52 -11.76 6.44 0.99
N VAL A 53 -10.67 6.93 0.40
CA VAL A 53 -10.17 6.45 -0.89
C VAL A 53 -9.52 5.07 -0.74
N LEU A 54 -10.07 4.07 -1.41
CA LEU A 54 -9.55 2.70 -1.41
C LEU A 54 -9.71 2.04 -2.78
N SER A 55 -8.95 0.98 -3.01
CA SER A 55 -8.98 0.18 -4.22
C SER A 55 -9.16 -1.31 -3.92
N ARG A 56 -10.25 -1.91 -4.40
CA ARG A 56 -10.55 -3.34 -4.22
C ARG A 56 -10.24 -4.13 -5.48
N TYR A 57 -9.68 -5.31 -5.31
CA TYR A 57 -9.56 -6.30 -6.38
C TYR A 57 -10.95 -6.73 -6.86
N LEU A 58 -11.14 -6.85 -8.17
CA LEU A 58 -12.36 -7.44 -8.76
C LEU A 58 -12.04 -8.80 -9.38
N PHE A 59 -11.19 -8.82 -10.41
CA PHE A 59 -10.79 -10.03 -11.12
C PHE A 59 -9.49 -9.81 -11.89
N HIS A 60 -8.93 -10.90 -12.39
CA HIS A 60 -7.70 -10.92 -13.19
C HIS A 60 -7.99 -11.53 -14.56
N GLN A 61 -7.49 -10.91 -15.63
CA GLN A 61 -7.65 -11.37 -17.01
C GLN A 61 -6.37 -11.10 -17.81
N GLY A 62 -5.71 -12.16 -18.28
CA GLY A 62 -4.43 -12.05 -18.97
C GLY A 62 -3.35 -11.51 -18.03
N ASP A 63 -2.75 -10.37 -18.38
CA ASP A 63 -1.77 -9.67 -17.52
C ASP A 63 -2.38 -8.50 -16.72
N TRP A 64 -3.69 -8.27 -16.87
CA TRP A 64 -4.38 -7.14 -16.29
C TRP A 64 -5.17 -7.55 -15.06
N VAL A 65 -5.00 -6.81 -13.96
CA VAL A 65 -5.83 -6.89 -12.77
C VAL A 65 -6.85 -5.77 -12.83
N THR A 66 -8.12 -6.12 -12.83
CA THR A 66 -9.21 -5.14 -12.72
C THR A 66 -9.47 -4.86 -11.24
N ARG A 67 -9.47 -3.58 -10.88
CA ARG A 67 -9.77 -3.08 -9.53
C ARG A 67 -10.88 -2.05 -9.58
N SER A 68 -11.61 -1.86 -8.49
CA SER A 68 -12.48 -0.69 -8.31
C SER A 68 -11.79 0.35 -7.45
N LEU A 69 -11.84 1.62 -7.83
CA LEU A 69 -11.53 2.75 -6.97
C LEU A 69 -12.83 3.20 -6.30
N ILE A 70 -12.83 3.22 -4.97
CA ILE A 70 -13.96 3.59 -4.14
C ILE A 70 -13.56 4.81 -3.31
N TYR A 71 -14.43 5.81 -3.24
CA TYR A 71 -14.26 6.98 -2.39
C TYR A 71 -15.61 7.62 -2.09
N VAL A 72 -15.67 8.45 -1.06
CA VAL A 72 -16.89 9.11 -0.62
C VAL A 72 -16.77 10.61 -0.81
N PHE A 73 -17.85 11.25 -1.26
CA PHE A 73 -17.98 12.70 -1.21
C PHE A 73 -18.63 13.14 0.11
N ALA A 74 -17.87 13.84 0.94
CA ALA A 74 -18.34 14.43 2.19
C ALA A 74 -18.91 15.83 1.93
N ILE A 75 -20.23 15.96 1.89
CA ILE A 75 -20.91 17.28 1.81
C ILE A 75 -21.53 17.57 3.17
N ARG A 76 -21.13 18.68 3.81
CA ARG A 76 -21.58 19.06 5.16
C ARG A 76 -21.34 17.94 6.21
N GLN A 77 -20.16 17.31 6.15
CA GLN A 77 -19.71 16.26 7.10
C GLN A 77 -20.60 15.01 7.17
N LYS A 78 -21.46 14.77 6.17
CA LYS A 78 -22.18 13.49 6.01
C LYS A 78 -21.69 12.76 4.77
N PRO A 79 -21.38 11.45 4.85
CA PRO A 79 -21.03 10.66 3.68
C PRO A 79 -22.26 10.58 2.77
N TRP A 80 -22.26 11.34 1.66
CA TRP A 80 -23.46 11.54 0.86
C TRP A 80 -23.58 10.53 -0.28
N ARG A 81 -22.46 10.04 -0.82
CA ARG A 81 -22.45 9.03 -1.88
C ARG A 81 -21.08 8.36 -2.02
N GLY A 82 -21.04 7.04 -1.91
CA GLY A 82 -19.88 6.25 -2.36
C GLY A 82 -19.84 6.24 -3.88
N GLN A 83 -18.75 6.72 -4.46
CA GLN A 83 -18.42 6.50 -5.87
C GLN A 83 -17.61 5.22 -5.99
N SER A 84 -17.85 4.46 -7.04
CA SER A 84 -17.09 3.26 -7.37
C SER A 84 -16.87 3.23 -8.87
N THR A 85 -15.62 3.15 -9.31
CA THR A 85 -15.28 3.09 -10.73
C THR A 85 -14.16 2.08 -10.96
N ALA A 86 -14.36 1.17 -11.92
CA ALA A 86 -13.36 0.16 -12.25
C ALA A 86 -12.22 0.75 -13.10
N PHE A 87 -11.01 0.24 -12.91
CA PHE A 87 -9.82 0.50 -13.72
C PHE A 87 -8.97 -0.77 -13.78
N LYS A 88 -8.06 -0.84 -14.75
CA LYS A 88 -7.13 -1.98 -14.84
C LYS A 88 -5.73 -1.55 -14.51
N VAL A 89 -4.95 -2.46 -13.94
CA VAL A 89 -3.52 -2.30 -13.71
C VAL A 89 -2.75 -3.48 -14.23
N LYS A 90 -1.55 -3.23 -14.76
CA LYS A 90 -0.60 -4.25 -15.20
C LYS A 90 0.79 -3.86 -14.69
N TRP A 91 1.47 -4.83 -14.10
CA TRP A 91 2.84 -4.65 -13.65
C TRP A 91 3.68 -5.83 -14.12
N PRO A 92 4.50 -5.65 -15.18
CA PRO A 92 5.49 -6.64 -15.54
C PRO A 92 6.46 -6.85 -14.37
N LYS A 93 6.90 -8.10 -14.17
CA LYS A 93 7.73 -8.46 -13.02
C LYS A 93 8.97 -7.57 -12.96
N TYR A 94 9.17 -6.90 -11.83
CA TYR A 94 10.29 -5.97 -11.55
C TYR A 94 10.34 -4.72 -12.44
N ALA A 95 9.25 -4.36 -13.13
CA ALA A 95 9.19 -3.11 -13.87
C ALA A 95 9.22 -1.90 -12.92
N ALA A 96 9.89 -0.82 -13.33
CA ALA A 96 9.83 0.44 -12.59
C ALA A 96 8.48 1.16 -12.76
N LEU A 97 7.70 0.77 -13.78
CA LEU A 97 6.44 1.42 -14.15
C LEU A 97 5.26 0.48 -13.90
N LEU A 98 4.24 1.00 -13.21
CA LEU A 98 2.91 0.42 -13.12
C LEU A 98 2.06 1.00 -14.26
N GLN A 99 1.56 0.13 -15.13
CA GLN A 99 0.62 0.52 -16.18
C GLN A 99 -0.79 0.54 -15.61
N VAL A 100 -1.56 1.56 -16.00
CA VAL A 100 -2.94 1.78 -15.57
C VAL A 100 -3.78 2.07 -16.81
N ASP A 101 -4.94 1.43 -16.90
CA ASP A 101 -5.98 1.75 -17.88
C ASP A 101 -7.18 2.33 -17.13
N PRO A 102 -7.17 3.65 -16.83
CA PRO A 102 -8.28 4.30 -16.17
C PRO A 102 -9.35 4.70 -17.20
N PRO A 103 -10.65 4.52 -16.88
CA PRO A 103 -11.72 5.05 -17.70
C PRO A 103 -11.68 6.58 -17.70
N HIS A 104 -12.34 7.19 -18.70
CA HIS A 104 -12.44 8.64 -18.86
C HIS A 104 -12.86 9.36 -17.57
N TYR A 105 -13.80 8.78 -16.82
CA TYR A 105 -14.25 9.33 -15.54
C TYR A 105 -13.11 9.54 -14.54
N LEU A 106 -12.20 8.56 -14.38
CA LEU A 106 -11.07 8.69 -13.44
C LEU A 106 -9.98 9.63 -13.97
N LYS A 107 -9.75 9.65 -15.29
CA LYS A 107 -8.83 10.60 -15.92
C LYS A 107 -9.25 12.05 -15.67
N HIS A 108 -10.54 12.34 -15.73
CA HIS A 108 -11.06 13.70 -15.58
C HIS A 108 -11.30 14.14 -14.13
N ASN A 109 -11.83 13.26 -13.27
CA ASN A 109 -12.27 13.67 -11.93
C ASN A 109 -11.20 13.47 -10.83
N VAL A 110 -10.28 12.53 -11.01
CA VAL A 110 -9.20 12.25 -10.04
C VAL A 110 -7.81 12.28 -10.67
N TRP A 111 -7.72 12.83 -11.89
CA TRP A 111 -6.49 13.00 -12.67
C TRP A 111 -5.65 11.73 -12.81
N ALA A 112 -6.30 10.56 -12.87
CA ALA A 112 -5.63 9.29 -13.03
C ALA A 112 -4.79 9.26 -14.32
N LYS A 113 -3.54 8.84 -14.21
CA LYS A 113 -2.58 8.70 -15.32
C LYS A 113 -2.55 7.27 -15.82
N THR A 114 -1.97 7.08 -17.00
CA THR A 114 -1.81 5.75 -17.61
C THR A 114 -0.58 5.00 -17.09
N GLU A 115 0.36 5.70 -16.45
CA GLU A 115 1.60 5.12 -15.92
C GLU A 115 1.98 5.83 -14.63
N TYR A 116 2.53 5.06 -13.69
CA TYR A 116 3.09 5.56 -12.44
C TYR A 116 4.43 4.90 -12.16
N VAL A 117 5.37 5.64 -11.58
CA VAL A 117 6.66 5.10 -11.15
C VAL A 117 6.48 4.40 -9.80
N VAL A 118 6.88 3.14 -9.72
CA VAL A 118 6.95 2.38 -8.45
C VAL A 118 8.21 2.80 -7.72
N ARG A 119 8.07 3.57 -6.64
CA ARG A 119 9.22 4.07 -5.85
C ARG A 119 9.67 3.07 -4.80
N ASN A 120 8.73 2.43 -4.13
CA ASN A 120 8.97 1.37 -3.16
C ASN A 120 7.68 0.54 -3.01
N TYR A 121 7.83 -0.74 -2.70
CA TYR A 121 6.73 -1.60 -2.30
C TYR A 121 7.24 -2.74 -1.41
N ASP A 122 6.34 -3.24 -0.57
CA ASP A 122 6.43 -4.56 0.02
C ASP A 122 5.09 -5.29 -0.18
N SER A 123 4.87 -6.42 0.48
CA SER A 123 3.62 -7.17 0.33
C SER A 123 2.38 -6.45 0.88
N GLN A 124 2.54 -5.34 1.61
CA GLN A 124 1.49 -4.67 2.36
C GLN A 124 1.36 -3.17 2.05
N SER A 125 2.31 -2.61 1.31
CA SER A 125 2.41 -1.18 1.09
C SER A 125 3.10 -0.84 -0.24
N LEU A 126 2.73 0.29 -0.83
CA LEU A 126 3.15 0.72 -2.16
C LEU A 126 3.24 2.24 -2.23
N VAL A 127 4.37 2.77 -2.70
CA VAL A 127 4.55 4.18 -3.03
C VAL A 127 4.64 4.34 -4.55
N LEU A 128 3.72 5.12 -5.10
CA LEU A 128 3.67 5.49 -6.51
C LEU A 128 4.00 6.96 -6.66
N SER A 129 4.70 7.35 -7.72
CA SER A 129 4.82 8.75 -8.12
C SER A 129 4.43 8.98 -9.56
N ASP A 130 4.10 10.22 -9.88
CA ASP A 130 3.92 10.67 -11.25
C ASP A 130 5.27 10.62 -12.02
N LEU A 131 5.20 10.49 -13.34
CA LEU A 131 6.38 10.40 -14.21
C LEU A 131 6.87 11.78 -14.66
N LYS A 132 5.95 12.74 -14.84
CA LYS A 132 6.20 14.00 -15.56
C LYS A 132 6.41 15.22 -14.66
N ASP A 133 6.07 15.13 -13.38
CA ASP A 133 6.14 16.27 -12.46
C ASP A 133 7.51 16.33 -11.77
N ILE A 134 8.04 17.55 -11.59
CA ILE A 134 9.25 17.84 -10.81
C ILE A 134 8.92 18.95 -9.80
N PRO A 135 8.92 18.69 -8.47
CA PRO A 135 9.05 17.36 -7.85
C PRO A 135 7.86 16.45 -8.18
N SER A 136 8.12 15.14 -8.30
CA SER A 136 7.10 14.16 -8.70
C SER A 136 6.08 13.94 -7.58
N LEU A 137 4.82 14.29 -7.85
CA LEU A 137 3.72 14.04 -6.91
C LEU A 137 3.58 12.55 -6.65
N CYS A 138 3.19 12.18 -5.43
CA CYS A 138 3.16 10.78 -5.03
C CYS A 138 1.89 10.38 -4.28
N SER A 139 1.69 9.07 -4.14
CA SER A 139 0.69 8.47 -3.26
C SER A 139 1.25 7.24 -2.55
N LEU A 140 0.84 7.06 -1.30
CA LEU A 140 1.12 5.91 -0.45
C LEU A 140 -0.16 5.10 -0.28
N TRP A 141 -0.06 3.81 -0.56
CA TRP A 141 -1.14 2.85 -0.46
C TRP A 141 -0.75 1.73 0.48
N VAL A 142 -1.68 1.28 1.33
CA VAL A 142 -1.44 0.20 2.31
C VAL A 142 -2.63 -0.75 2.42
N THR A 143 -2.41 -1.96 2.93
CA THR A 143 -3.51 -2.86 3.31
C THR A 143 -4.15 -2.42 4.63
N LYS A 144 -5.38 -2.89 4.93
CA LYS A 144 -6.15 -2.44 6.12
C LYS A 144 -5.35 -2.54 7.42
N GLN A 145 -4.57 -3.60 7.60
CA GLN A 145 -3.78 -3.84 8.82
C GLN A 145 -2.67 -2.79 9.06
N HIS A 146 -2.26 -2.07 8.02
CA HIS A 146 -1.14 -1.13 8.05
C HIS A 146 -1.58 0.33 7.93
N LEU A 147 -2.89 0.62 8.00
CA LEU A 147 -3.43 1.97 8.02
C LEU A 147 -2.84 2.81 9.17
N PHE A 148 -2.67 2.20 10.35
CA PHE A 148 -2.15 2.86 11.55
C PHE A 148 -0.69 2.50 11.87
N ASN A 149 -0.08 1.62 11.07
CA ASN A 149 1.28 1.14 11.28
C ASN A 149 1.94 0.84 9.94
N ILE A 150 2.27 1.90 9.19
CA ILE A 150 2.90 1.80 7.87
C ILE A 150 4.32 1.23 8.03
N PRO A 151 4.74 0.25 7.20
CA PRO A 151 6.10 -0.28 7.23
C PRO A 151 7.17 0.82 7.15
N LYS A 152 8.18 0.74 8.03
CA LYS A 152 9.17 1.81 8.24
C LYS A 152 9.89 2.23 6.94
N THR A 153 10.25 1.27 6.09
CA THR A 153 10.93 1.50 4.80
C THR A 153 10.05 2.27 3.83
N THR A 154 8.79 1.86 3.71
CA THR A 154 7.80 2.50 2.84
C THR A 154 7.44 3.89 3.35
N ASN A 155 7.22 4.03 4.66
CA ASN A 155 6.95 5.30 5.32
C ASN A 155 8.09 6.31 5.11
N ARG A 156 9.34 5.87 5.32
CA ARG A 156 10.54 6.68 5.07
C ARG A 156 10.60 7.14 3.61
N THR A 157 10.36 6.22 2.67
CA THR A 157 10.38 6.54 1.23
C THR A 157 9.32 7.58 0.90
N PHE A 158 8.11 7.45 1.44
CA PHE A 158 7.05 8.41 1.24
C PHE A 158 7.45 9.79 1.79
N TYR A 159 7.90 9.88 3.04
CA TYR A 159 8.31 11.17 3.61
C TYR A 159 9.49 11.84 2.87
N GLU A 160 10.47 11.07 2.39
CA GLU A 160 11.68 11.61 1.77
C GLU A 160 11.48 11.98 0.28
N LEU A 161 10.68 11.21 -0.47
CA LEU A 161 10.54 11.39 -1.92
C LEU A 161 9.30 12.18 -2.34
N CYS A 162 8.30 12.27 -1.46
CA CYS A 162 7.05 12.95 -1.79
C CYS A 162 7.10 14.42 -1.42
N PRO A 163 6.83 15.34 -2.36
CA PRO A 163 6.68 16.74 -2.02
C PRO A 163 5.43 16.94 -1.15
N ASP A 164 5.59 17.71 -0.07
CA ASP A 164 4.53 18.10 0.86
C ASP A 164 3.61 16.93 1.27
N PRO A 165 4.14 15.89 1.94
CA PRO A 165 3.38 14.67 2.22
C PRO A 165 2.27 14.93 3.24
N VAL A 166 1.07 14.45 2.93
CA VAL A 166 -0.13 14.52 3.78
C VAL A 166 -0.64 13.10 4.04
N TYR A 167 -0.97 12.81 5.30
CA TYR A 167 -1.60 11.55 5.70
C TYR A 167 -3.12 11.68 5.70
N THR A 168 -3.79 10.61 5.29
CA THR A 168 -5.24 10.48 5.42
C THR A 168 -5.60 9.89 6.78
N SER A 169 -6.66 10.40 7.42
CA SER A 169 -7.36 9.68 8.49
C SER A 169 -8.46 8.81 7.88
N PHE A 170 -8.59 7.58 8.38
CA PHE A 170 -9.68 6.66 8.06
C PHE A 170 -10.70 6.51 9.19
N ASP A 171 -10.60 7.32 10.25
CA ASP A 171 -11.41 7.16 11.48
C ASP A 171 -12.92 7.37 11.24
N ILE A 172 -13.31 7.88 10.07
CA ILE A 172 -14.68 8.25 9.69
C ILE A 172 -15.25 7.29 8.61
N CYS A 173 -14.47 6.29 8.19
CA CYS A 173 -14.74 5.48 6.99
C CYS A 173 -15.27 4.05 7.24
N ASP A 174 -15.33 3.62 8.50
CA ASP A 174 -15.89 2.32 8.93
C ASP A 174 -17.32 2.49 9.47
#